data_AF-E4RJH1-F1
#
_entry.id   AF-E4RJH1-F1
#
_cell.length_a   1.000
_cell.length_b   1.000
_cell.length_c   1.000
_cell.angle_alpha   90.00
_cell.angle_beta   90.00
_cell.angle_gamma   90.00
#
_symmetry.space_group_name_H-M   'P 1'
#
loop_
_entity.id
_entity.type
_entity.pdbx_description
1 polymer ?
#
loop_
_entity_poly.entity_id
_entity_poly.type
_entity_poly.pdbx_seq_one_letter_code
_entity_poly.pdbx_strand_id
1 'polypeptide(L)'
;MPRNRKDFLLNPFVIAVVSVILIIAAFNFWNNLSRMSRLDEEIEEMEARIAQAEAENEELKYQLENTTDEEYIEQVAREKLGLVKPGEMLLVPIEEQEETEEETDND
;
A
#
# COMPACT_ATOMS: atom_id res chain seq x y z
N MET A 1 -55.18 32.55 36.55
CA MET A 1 -54.36 33.47 35.73
C MET A 1 -53.30 32.64 35.01
N PRO A 2 -53.24 32.64 33.66
CA PRO A 2 -52.18 31.92 32.94
C PRO A 2 -50.86 32.68 33.09
N ARG A 3 -49.81 32.01 33.60
CA ARG A 3 -48.46 32.60 33.70
C ARG A 3 -47.88 32.74 32.29
N ASN A 4 -47.26 33.88 31.99
CA ASN A 4 -46.71 34.15 30.67
C ASN A 4 -45.47 33.29 30.42
N ARG A 5 -45.33 32.74 29.21
CA ARG A 5 -44.25 31.79 28.85
C ARG A 5 -42.84 32.38 29.02
N LYS A 6 -42.71 33.70 28.95
CA LYS A 6 -41.43 34.41 29.11
C LYS A 6 -40.93 34.42 30.56
N ASP A 7 -41.84 34.43 31.52
CA ASP A 7 -41.51 34.44 32.95
C ASP A 7 -40.91 33.10 33.41
N PHE A 8 -41.26 32.02 32.70
CA PHE A 8 -40.65 30.70 32.90
C PHE A 8 -39.20 30.64 32.40
N LEU A 9 -38.90 31.31 31.29
CA LEU A 9 -37.56 31.35 30.69
C LEU A 9 -36.58 32.27 31.44
N LEU A 10 -37.09 33.26 32.16
CA LEU A 10 -36.33 34.18 33.01
C LEU A 10 -36.12 33.65 34.45
N ASN A 11 -36.61 32.45 34.76
CA ASN A 11 -36.41 31.83 36.07
C ASN A 11 -34.93 31.42 36.23
N PRO A 12 -34.22 31.84 37.29
CA PRO A 12 -32.78 31.57 37.46
C PRO A 12 -32.43 30.08 37.37
N PHE A 13 -33.34 29.19 37.78
CA PHE A 13 -33.17 27.74 37.62
C PHE A 13 -33.13 27.29 36.14
N VAL A 14 -34.03 27.84 35.31
CA VAL A 14 -34.08 27.51 33.87
C VAL A 14 -32.84 28.06 33.16
N ILE A 15 -32.40 29.26 33.53
CA ILE A 15 -31.15 29.85 33.01
C ILE A 15 -29.94 29.00 33.39
N ALA A 16 -29.86 28.52 34.64
CA ALA A 16 -28.79 27.64 35.09
C ALA A 16 -28.77 26.33 34.28
N VAL A 17 -29.92 25.67 34.08
CA VAL A 17 -30.01 24.45 33.27
C VAL A 17 -29.57 24.69 31.82
N VAL A 18 -30.03 25.78 31.21
CA VAL A 18 -29.63 26.14 29.83
C VAL A 18 -28.12 26.42 29.75
N SER A 19 -27.54 27.10 30.75
CA SER A 19 -26.11 27.37 30.79
C SER A 19 -25.28 26.08 30.85
N VAL A 20 -25.69 25.09 31.65
CA VAL A 20 -25.03 23.78 31.72
C VAL A 20 -25.10 23.06 30.37
N ILE A 21 -26.25 23.07 29.72
CA ILE A 21 -26.42 22.48 28.37
C ILE A 21 -25.49 23.16 27.36
N LEU A 22 -25.41 24.50 27.38
CA LEU A 22 -24.52 25.24 26.49
C LEU A 22 -23.04 24.95 26.74
N ILE A 23 -22.63 24.79 28.00
CA ILE A 23 -21.26 24.40 28.36
C ILE A 23 -20.95 23.02 27.79
N ILE A 24 -21.83 22.04 28.00
CA ILE A 24 -21.66 20.67 27.46
C ILE A 24 -21.60 20.70 25.93
N ALA A 25 -22.47 21.47 25.27
CA ALA A 25 -22.47 21.62 23.82
C ALA A 25 -21.16 22.25 23.31
N ALA A 26 -20.66 23.28 23.98
CA ALA A 26 -19.39 23.92 23.63
C ALA A 26 -18.19 22.95 23.76
N PHE A 27 -18.14 22.16 24.84
CA PHE A 27 -17.11 21.13 25.02
C PHE A 27 -17.16 20.06 23.91
N ASN A 28 -18.35 19.58 23.56
CA ASN A 28 -18.52 18.59 22.48
C ASN A 28 -18.14 19.16 21.11
N PHE A 29 -18.48 20.42 20.86
CA PHE A 29 -18.15 21.11 19.61
C PHE A 29 -16.63 21.25 19.44
N TRP A 30 -15.93 21.66 20.51
CA TRP A 30 -14.46 21.78 20.50
C TRP A 30 -13.76 20.45 20.22
N ASN A 31 -14.26 19.37 20.81
CA ASN A 31 -13.70 18.03 20.62
C ASN A 31 -13.97 17.48 19.21
N ASN A 32 -15.13 17.79 18.62
CA ASN A 32 -15.46 17.39 17.24
C ASN A 32 -14.57 18.11 16.20
N LEU A 33 -14.28 19.39 16.40
CA LEU A 33 -13.43 20.15 15.47
C LEU A 33 -12.00 19.59 15.38
N SER A 34 -11.47 19.10 16.51
CA SER A 34 -10.15 18.46 16.57
C SER A 34 -10.11 17.07 15.93
N ARG A 35 -11.28 16.41 15.78
CA ARG A 35 -11.37 15.12 15.10
C ARG A 35 -11.46 15.28 13.59
N MET A 36 -12.13 16.34 13.12
CA MET A 36 -12.25 16.60 11.69
C MET A 36 -10.88 16.86 11.05
N SER A 37 -10.06 17.71 11.66
CA SER A 37 -8.71 18.01 11.16
C SER A 37 -7.81 16.78 11.04
N ARG A 38 -7.90 15.83 11.97
CA ARG A 38 -7.12 14.58 11.92
C ARG A 38 -7.61 13.64 10.82
N LEU A 39 -8.92 13.60 10.58
CA LEU A 39 -9.50 12.80 9.52
C LEU A 39 -9.12 13.36 8.14
N ASP A 40 -9.12 14.68 7.98
CA ASP A 40 -8.69 15.33 6.73
C ASP A 40 -7.20 15.05 6.44
N GLU A 41 -6.34 15.12 7.46
CA GLU A 41 -4.91 14.79 7.32
C GLU A 41 -4.68 13.31 6.97
N GLU A 42 -5.45 12.40 7.57
CA GLU A 42 -5.37 10.96 7.26
C GLU A 42 -5.86 10.64 5.84
N ILE A 43 -6.88 11.38 5.35
CA ILE A 43 -7.34 11.29 3.96
C ILE A 43 -6.25 11.78 3.00
N GLU A 44 -5.66 12.94 3.25
CA GLU A 44 -4.60 13.50 2.41
C GLU A 44 -3.39 12.57 2.33
N GLU A 45 -2.99 11.97 3.46
CA GLU A 45 -1.90 11.00 3.49
C GLU A 45 -2.25 9.73 2.69
N MET A 46 -3.47 9.21 2.82
CA MET A 46 -3.91 8.05 2.04
C MET A 46 -3.97 8.34 0.55
N GLU A 47 -4.47 9.50 0.14
CA GLU A 47 -4.51 9.93 -1.26
C GLU A 47 -3.10 10.05 -1.84
N ALA A 48 -2.16 10.63 -1.09
CA ALA A 48 -0.75 10.72 -1.51
C ALA A 48 -0.11 9.33 -1.70
N ARG A 49 -0.41 8.38 -0.81
CA ARG A 49 0.07 6.98 -0.93
C ARG A 49 -0.52 6.28 -2.16
N ILE A 50 -1.81 6.50 -2.44
CA ILE A 50 -2.46 5.96 -3.64
C ILE A 50 -1.78 6.52 -4.89
N ALA A 51 -1.62 7.85 -4.97
CA ALA A 51 -0.98 8.49 -6.11
C ALA A 51 0.45 7.99 -6.34
N GLN A 52 1.23 7.79 -5.26
CA GLN A 52 2.58 7.24 -5.36
C GLN A 52 2.57 5.79 -5.88
N ALA A 53 1.68 4.94 -5.34
CA ALA A 53 1.56 3.55 -5.76
C ALA A 53 1.06 3.43 -7.21
N GLU A 54 0.16 4.31 -7.66
CA GLU A 54 -0.30 4.37 -9.04
C GLU A 54 0.83 4.77 -9.99
N ALA A 55 1.63 5.77 -9.63
CA ALA A 55 2.79 6.19 -10.42
C ALA A 55 3.84 5.07 -10.53
N GLU A 56 4.14 4.38 -9.43
CA GLU A 56 5.05 3.23 -9.44
C GLU A 56 4.49 2.08 -10.32
N ASN A 57 3.18 1.84 -10.23
CA ASN A 57 2.53 0.82 -11.05
C ASN A 57 2.59 1.15 -12.55
N GLU A 58 2.38 2.42 -12.91
CA GLU A 58 2.48 2.90 -14.29
C GLU A 58 3.92 2.79 -14.80
N GLU A 59 4.91 3.15 -13.98
CA GLU A 59 6.33 3.00 -14.32
C GLU A 59 6.69 1.53 -14.55
N LEU A 60 6.29 0.63 -13.66
CA LEU A 60 6.53 -0.79 -13.80
C LEU A 60 5.84 -1.38 -15.03
N LYS A 61 4.64 -0.91 -15.37
CA LYS A 61 3.94 -1.31 -16.60
C LYS A 61 4.66 -0.82 -17.84
N TYR A 62 5.13 0.42 -17.85
CA TYR A 62 5.92 0.97 -18.94
C TYR A 62 7.23 0.19 -19.14
N GLN A 63 7.92 -0.12 -18.03
CA GLN A 63 9.09 -0.97 -18.06
C GLN A 63 8.73 -2.36 -18.59
N LEU A 64 7.62 -2.96 -18.17
CA LEU A 64 7.18 -4.26 -18.67
C LEU A 64 6.88 -4.21 -20.16
N GLU A 65 6.08 -3.26 -20.65
CA GLU A 65 5.78 -3.11 -22.08
C GLU A 65 7.05 -2.90 -22.92
N ASN A 66 7.98 -2.06 -22.46
CA ASN A 66 9.26 -1.85 -23.13
C ASN A 66 10.25 -3.02 -22.95
N THR A 67 10.06 -3.89 -21.96
CA THR A 67 10.87 -5.09 -21.68
C THR A 67 10.21 -6.36 -22.25
N THR A 68 8.97 -6.28 -22.73
CA THR A 68 8.31 -7.34 -23.52
C THR A 68 8.85 -7.36 -24.95
N ASP A 69 10.08 -6.86 -25.16
CA ASP A 69 10.84 -7.13 -26.37
C ASP A 69 11.06 -8.65 -26.42
N GLU A 70 10.68 -9.27 -27.53
CA GLU A 70 10.64 -10.72 -27.70
C GLU A 70 12.00 -11.37 -27.36
N GLU A 71 13.07 -10.59 -27.53
CA GLU A 71 14.46 -10.91 -27.20
C GLU A 71 14.70 -11.10 -25.69
N TYR A 72 14.12 -10.27 -24.83
CA TYR A 72 14.26 -10.42 -23.37
C TYR A 72 13.48 -11.64 -22.85
N ILE A 73 12.29 -11.89 -23.39
CA ILE A 73 11.51 -13.10 -23.09
C ILE A 73 12.27 -14.35 -23.51
N GLU A 74 12.85 -14.33 -24.71
CA GLU A 74 13.69 -15.41 -25.22
C GLU A 74 14.93 -15.63 -24.34
N GLN A 75 15.61 -14.55 -23.94
CA GLN A 75 16.77 -14.61 -23.05
C GLN A 75 16.42 -15.26 -21.71
N VAL A 76 15.35 -14.79 -21.06
CA VAL A 76 14.89 -15.36 -19.77
C VAL A 76 14.47 -16.82 -19.92
N ALA A 77 13.82 -17.18 -21.03
CA ALA A 77 13.43 -18.56 -21.32
C ALA A 77 14.63 -19.49 -21.52
N ARG A 78 15.69 -19.02 -22.20
CA ARG A 78 16.95 -19.77 -22.38
C ARG A 78 17.71 -19.90 -21.06
N GLU A 79 17.88 -18.80 -20.32
CA GLU A 79 18.72 -18.76 -19.11
C GLU A 79 18.06 -19.42 -17.89
N LYS A 80 16.77 -19.16 -17.63
CA LYS A 80 16.09 -19.62 -16.41
C LYS A 80 15.33 -20.93 -16.61
N LEU A 81 14.82 -21.17 -17.82
CA LEU A 81 13.96 -22.32 -18.12
C LEU A 81 14.64 -23.35 -19.04
N GLY A 82 15.83 -23.05 -19.59
CA GLY A 82 16.55 -23.95 -20.50
C GLY A 82 15.80 -24.24 -21.80
N LEU A 83 14.84 -23.39 -22.17
CA LEU A 83 14.00 -23.59 -23.36
C LEU A 83 14.77 -23.23 -24.63
N VAL A 84 14.56 -24.01 -25.69
CA VAL A 84 15.18 -23.82 -27.01
C VAL A 84 14.12 -23.80 -28.11
N LYS A 85 14.36 -23.10 -29.22
CA LYS A 85 13.39 -23.03 -30.32
C LYS A 85 13.34 -24.36 -31.09
N PRO A 86 12.21 -24.70 -31.75
CA PRO A 86 12.13 -25.88 -32.61
C PRO A 86 13.22 -25.86 -33.69
N GLY A 87 14.14 -26.83 -33.63
CA GLY A 87 15.30 -26.93 -34.54
C GLY A 87 16.65 -26.56 -33.92
N GLU A 88 16.70 -26.08 -32.68
CA GLU A 88 17.94 -25.85 -31.93
C GLU A 88 18.33 -27.06 -31.05
N MET A 89 19.63 -27.31 -30.85
CA MET A 89 20.14 -28.35 -29.94
C MET A 89 20.66 -27.72 -28.64
N LEU A 90 20.20 -28.23 -27.50
CA LEU A 90 20.71 -27.84 -26.18
C LEU A 90 22.09 -28.46 -25.94
N LEU A 91 23.11 -27.62 -25.76
CA LEU A 91 24.47 -28.04 -25.39
C LEU A 91 24.61 -27.96 -23.87
N VAL A 92 24.71 -29.11 -23.20
CA VAL A 92 25.05 -29.17 -21.78
C VAL A 92 26.55 -29.46 -21.69
N PRO A 93 27.36 -28.58 -21.06
CA PRO A 93 28.77 -28.87 -20.86
C PRO A 93 28.89 -30.11 -19.97
N ILE A 94 29.54 -31.14 -20.49
CA ILE A 94 29.90 -32.33 -19.73
C ILE A 94 31.23 -31.98 -19.07
N GLU A 95 31.27 -31.88 -17.75
CA GLU A 95 32.54 -31.88 -17.04
C GLU A 95 33.18 -33.25 -17.29
N GLU A 96 34.28 -33.26 -18.06
CA GLU A 96 35.11 -34.45 -18.21
C GLU A 96 35.61 -34.81 -16.81
N GLN A 97 35.01 -35.86 -16.23
CA GLN A 97 35.61 -36.51 -15.08
C GLN A 97 36.92 -37.09 -15.59
N GLU A 98 38.03 -36.43 -15.27
CA GLU A 98 39.37 -37.00 -15.44
C GLU A 98 39.36 -38.35 -14.72
N GLU A 99 39.27 -39.43 -15.51
CA GLU A 99 39.53 -40.78 -15.03
C GLU A 99 40.96 -40.76 -14.48
N THR A 100 41.07 -40.70 -13.15
CA THR A 100 42.33 -40.89 -12.46
C THR A 100 42.69 -42.35 -12.65
N GLU A 101 43.56 -42.63 -13.62
CA GLU A 101 44.27 -43.89 -13.74
C GLU A 101 45.11 -44.07 -12.46
N GLU A 102 44.60 -44.84 -11.49
CA GLU A 102 45.41 -45.33 -10.38
C GLU A 102 46.36 -46.41 -10.91
N GLU A 103 47.62 -46.01 -11.15
CA GLU A 103 48.76 -46.92 -11.21
C GLU A 103 48.83 -47.71 -9.89
N THR A 104 48.36 -48.96 -9.91
CA THR A 104 48.72 -49.95 -8.89
C THR A 104 49.97 -50.69 -9.35
N ASP A 105 51.10 -50.08 -9.00
CA ASP A 105 52.39 -50.77 -8.90
C ASP A 105 52.24 -51.86 -7.82
N ASN A 106 52.37 -53.13 -8.20
CA ASN A 106 52.47 -54.24 -7.25
C ASN A 106 53.31 -55.39 -7.83
N ASP A 107 54.54 -55.44 -7.29
CA ASP A 107 55.45 -56.58 -7.05
C ASP A 107 56.06 -57.37 -8.23
#